data_AF-A0A9P6G6R1-F1
#
_entry.id   AF-A0A9P6G6R1-F1
#
_cell.length_a   1.000
_cell.length_b   1.000
_cell.length_c   1.000
_cell.angle_alpha   90.00
_cell.angle_beta   90.00
_cell.angle_gamma   90.00
#
_symmetry.space_group_name_H-M   'P 1'
#
loop_
_entity.id
_entity.type
_entity.pdbx_description
1 polymer ?
#
loop_
_entity_poly.entity_id
_entity_poly.type
_entity_poly.pdbx_seq_one_letter_code
_entity_poly.pdbx_strand_id
1 'polypeptide(L)'
;MTLEVYSDPCTINSHKVLAGLEEMKADYKQNFIDFFAGEQKSEAFKKINPHATVPAASDGDLILTESNAILQYAADKIGAETLYPKGLKHRADINRWMLWEAATWFSVCYVYLIENVVKPLLKAEPDQKAIDAQSGRFHRGAGIMNEQLGKTKWLTGDNVTLADIAVAAPMHLHEASNLPLDQYPNVKRWLGQVESLESWKKTQVAVTKALLPCAPTHASNGATSNGDSQHKVRTTVNYTKAVDGLTELYFYETEKAKHIHEPGDAPVEVTMTNGWPHVNDFHLDKNGFSVHSFKTSHSDWENEEAVRSAFYPEVVDFLKDTLGAKRVLVFDHTIRTEKNARKALTDEKNTTQRSPVMLVHCDYTAESGPLRVRQLLPNEADDLLSRRVAFINVWKPVNRIVEERPLAMIDVKSCKDEDFFKLHLHYRDRDGENYVLQHSDTHKWWYFPKMTPEQIILLKTFESEGDGRARFVGHSAFVDPTSLEDAPPRESIEIRTICFF
;
A
#
# COMPACT_ATOMS: atom_id res chain seq x y z
N MET A 1 22.46 -33.69 -9.31
CA MET A 1 21.38 -33.56 -8.32
C MET A 1 21.18 -32.09 -8.02
N THR A 2 19.92 -31.68 -7.88
CA THR A 2 19.53 -30.29 -7.54
C THR A 2 19.85 -30.04 -6.07
N LEU A 3 20.41 -28.88 -5.74
CA LEU A 3 20.69 -28.51 -4.34
C LEU A 3 19.37 -28.38 -3.58
N GLU A 4 19.17 -29.11 -2.49
CA GLU A 4 18.02 -28.90 -1.62
C GLU A 4 18.37 -27.89 -0.52
N VAL A 5 17.51 -26.91 -0.28
CA VAL A 5 17.73 -25.83 0.71
C VAL A 5 16.58 -25.83 1.69
N TYR A 6 16.86 -26.19 2.94
CA TYR A 6 15.90 -26.14 4.04
C TYR A 6 15.93 -24.78 4.70
N SER A 7 14.82 -24.04 4.63
CA SER A 7 14.80 -22.64 5.02
C SER A 7 13.42 -22.13 5.39
N ASP A 8 13.40 -21.14 6.29
CA ASP A 8 12.31 -20.17 6.36
C ASP A 8 12.78 -18.90 5.61
N PRO A 9 12.21 -18.58 4.44
CA PRO A 9 12.68 -17.47 3.62
C PRO A 9 12.62 -16.09 4.30
N CYS A 10 11.86 -15.93 5.39
CA CYS A 10 11.82 -14.67 6.13
C CYS A 10 13.03 -14.44 7.05
N THR A 11 13.80 -15.49 7.37
CA THR A 11 14.97 -15.37 8.25
C THR A 11 16.17 -14.82 7.48
N ILE A 12 16.96 -13.92 8.10
CA ILE A 12 18.09 -13.23 7.45
C ILE A 12 19.02 -14.18 6.69
N ASN A 13 19.48 -15.26 7.35
CA ASN A 13 20.45 -16.17 6.75
C ASN A 13 19.83 -17.01 5.62
N SER A 14 18.54 -17.30 5.68
CA SER A 14 17.83 -17.98 4.60
C SER A 14 17.64 -17.03 3.42
N HIS A 15 17.20 -15.79 3.68
CA HIS A 15 17.11 -14.74 2.67
C HIS A 15 18.45 -14.55 1.94
N LYS A 16 19.57 -14.51 2.69
CA LYS A 16 20.94 -14.45 2.15
C LYS A 16 21.24 -15.58 1.17
N VAL A 17 20.94 -16.83 1.56
CA VAL A 17 21.20 -18.01 0.71
C VAL A 17 20.33 -17.96 -0.54
N LEU A 18 19.02 -17.71 -0.39
CA LEU A 18 18.11 -17.67 -1.52
C LEU A 18 18.48 -16.55 -2.50
N ALA A 19 18.78 -15.34 -2.01
CA ALA A 19 19.18 -14.22 -2.85
C ALA A 19 20.46 -14.53 -3.62
N GLY A 20 21.46 -15.14 -2.97
CA GLY A 20 22.70 -15.50 -3.64
C GLY A 20 22.52 -16.62 -4.66
N LEU A 21 21.68 -17.63 -4.38
CA LEU A 21 21.34 -18.70 -5.32
C LEU A 21 20.61 -18.16 -6.55
N GLU A 22 19.68 -17.23 -6.36
CA GLU A 22 18.97 -16.54 -7.45
C GLU A 22 19.93 -15.67 -8.28
N GLU A 23 20.82 -14.91 -7.65
CA GLU A 23 21.80 -14.05 -8.33
C GLU A 23 22.75 -14.87 -9.21
N MET A 24 23.18 -16.04 -8.72
CA MET A 24 24.04 -16.95 -9.49
C MET A 24 23.26 -17.84 -10.47
N LYS A 25 21.93 -17.78 -10.46
CA LYS A 25 21.02 -18.63 -11.26
C LYS A 25 21.25 -20.13 -11.01
N ALA A 26 21.45 -20.50 -9.74
CA ALA A 26 21.59 -21.90 -9.34
C ALA A 26 20.23 -22.61 -9.34
N ASP A 27 20.21 -23.85 -9.83
CA ASP A 27 19.06 -24.73 -9.64
C ASP A 27 19.03 -25.25 -8.20
N TYR A 28 17.97 -24.93 -7.47
CA TYR A 28 17.74 -25.45 -6.12
C TYR A 28 16.27 -25.79 -5.88
N LYS A 29 16.03 -26.68 -4.94
CA LYS A 29 14.70 -27.00 -4.42
C LYS A 29 14.61 -26.48 -2.99
N GLN A 30 13.67 -25.58 -2.74
CA GLN A 30 13.42 -25.10 -1.40
C GLN A 30 12.53 -26.09 -0.64
N ASN A 31 12.95 -26.46 0.58
CA ASN A 31 12.14 -27.16 1.56
C ASN A 31 11.82 -26.15 2.68
N PHE A 32 10.54 -25.81 2.83
CA PHE A 32 10.11 -24.86 3.86
C PHE A 32 10.25 -25.48 5.26
N ILE A 33 10.76 -24.69 6.21
CA ILE A 33 10.85 -25.02 7.64
C ILE A 33 10.24 -23.83 8.38
N ASP A 34 9.15 -24.00 9.11
CA ASP A 34 8.52 -22.90 9.84
C ASP A 34 9.35 -22.53 11.08
N PHE A 35 10.06 -21.40 10.99
CA PHE A 35 10.93 -20.94 12.07
C PHE A 35 10.15 -20.50 13.32
N PHE A 36 8.97 -19.91 13.12
CA PHE A 36 8.13 -19.38 14.19
C PHE A 36 7.35 -20.49 14.91
N ALA A 37 6.95 -21.56 14.21
CA ALA A 37 6.40 -22.76 14.81
C ALA A 37 7.48 -23.63 15.49
N GLY A 38 8.76 -23.35 15.25
CA GLY A 38 9.88 -24.06 15.90
C GLY A 38 10.24 -25.38 15.24
N GLU A 39 9.87 -25.60 13.97
CA GLU A 39 10.13 -26.86 13.24
C GLU A 39 11.62 -27.20 13.13
N GLN A 40 12.49 -26.18 13.12
CA GLN A 40 13.95 -26.32 13.17
C GLN A 40 14.44 -27.01 14.44
N LYS A 41 13.61 -27.10 15.50
CA LYS A 41 13.93 -27.81 16.74
C LYS A 41 13.47 -29.27 16.74
N SER A 42 12.76 -29.72 15.70
CA SER A 42 12.30 -31.10 15.59
C SER A 42 13.47 -32.08 15.48
N GLU A 43 13.29 -33.30 15.98
CA GLU A 43 14.29 -34.36 15.83
C GLU A 43 14.52 -34.75 14.37
N ALA A 44 13.53 -34.55 13.50
CA ALA A 44 13.68 -34.74 12.07
C ALA A 44 14.66 -33.72 11.47
N PHE A 45 14.50 -32.43 11.81
CA PHE A 45 15.37 -31.38 11.29
C PHE A 45 16.77 -31.39 11.93
N LYS A 46 16.91 -31.74 13.21
CA LYS A 46 18.22 -31.86 13.87
C LYS A 46 19.13 -32.92 13.25
N LYS A 47 18.57 -33.93 12.57
CA LYS A 47 19.36 -34.89 11.78
C LYS A 47 19.99 -34.25 10.55
N ILE A 48 19.43 -33.15 10.05
CA ILE A 48 19.97 -32.35 8.96
C ILE A 48 20.91 -31.29 9.54
N ASN A 49 20.43 -30.47 10.49
CA ASN A 49 21.25 -29.46 11.15
C ASN A 49 21.20 -29.60 12.68
N PRO A 50 22.25 -30.16 13.32
CA PRO A 50 22.27 -30.36 14.77
C PRO A 50 22.24 -29.06 15.58
N HIS A 51 22.54 -27.91 14.96
CA HIS A 51 22.42 -26.60 15.60
C HIS A 51 20.98 -26.08 15.68
N ALA A 52 20.01 -26.78 15.06
CA ALA A 52 18.61 -26.37 15.02
C ALA A 52 18.42 -24.95 14.44
N THR A 53 19.20 -24.61 13.42
CA THR A 53 19.15 -23.31 12.74
C THR A 53 18.81 -23.47 11.25
N VAL A 54 18.26 -22.42 10.65
CA VAL A 54 18.07 -22.31 9.20
C VAL A 54 18.95 -21.19 8.65
N PRO A 55 19.43 -21.28 7.40
CA PRO A 55 19.21 -22.38 6.45
C PRO A 55 20.17 -23.56 6.66
N ALA A 56 19.81 -24.70 6.08
CA ALA A 56 20.69 -25.84 5.83
C ALA A 56 20.52 -26.28 4.36
N ALA A 57 21.49 -26.98 3.80
CA ALA A 57 21.41 -27.49 2.44
C ALA A 57 21.88 -28.94 2.33
N SER A 58 21.38 -29.65 1.32
CA SER A 58 21.88 -30.98 0.95
C SER A 58 22.11 -31.10 -0.56
N ASP A 59 23.14 -31.85 -0.94
CA ASP A 59 23.44 -32.22 -2.31
C ASP A 59 23.95 -33.67 -2.36
N GLY A 60 23.03 -34.61 -2.63
CA GLY A 60 23.32 -36.04 -2.47
C GLY A 60 23.65 -36.36 -1.00
N ASP A 61 24.83 -36.93 -0.77
CA ASP A 61 25.30 -37.31 0.57
C ASP A 61 25.89 -36.15 1.38
N LEU A 62 26.11 -34.98 0.74
CA LEU A 62 26.62 -33.81 1.43
C LEU A 62 25.48 -33.09 2.16
N ILE A 63 25.64 -32.89 3.46
CA ILE A 63 24.86 -31.95 4.26
C ILE A 63 25.75 -30.76 4.61
N LEU A 64 25.25 -29.54 4.37
CA LEU A 64 25.99 -28.31 4.58
C LEU A 64 25.16 -27.32 5.41
N THR A 65 25.77 -26.82 6.47
CA THR A 65 25.25 -25.74 7.31
C THR A 65 26.08 -24.48 7.09
N GLU A 66 25.69 -23.36 7.71
CA GLU A 66 26.28 -22.02 7.53
C GLU A 66 25.98 -21.38 6.17
N SER A 67 25.23 -20.28 6.21
CA SER A 67 24.76 -19.56 5.01
C SER A 67 25.89 -19.17 4.04
N ASN A 68 27.02 -18.68 4.56
CA ASN A 68 28.16 -18.28 3.74
C ASN A 68 28.86 -19.49 3.09
N ALA A 69 28.91 -20.64 3.76
CA ALA A 69 29.48 -21.86 3.19
C ALA A 69 28.57 -22.43 2.08
N ILE A 70 27.24 -22.39 2.28
CA ILE A 70 26.26 -22.80 1.27
C ILE A 70 26.42 -21.96 -0.01
N LEU A 71 26.56 -20.65 0.12
CA LEU A 71 26.76 -19.76 -1.03
C LEU A 71 28.07 -20.03 -1.78
N GLN A 72 29.18 -20.20 -1.07
CA GLN A 72 30.48 -20.51 -1.67
C GLN A 72 30.44 -21.86 -2.41
N TYR A 73 29.86 -22.89 -1.77
CA TYR A 73 29.69 -24.20 -2.38
C TYR A 73 28.85 -24.15 -3.65
N ALA A 74 27.69 -23.48 -3.60
CA ALA A 74 26.81 -23.36 -4.75
C ALA A 74 27.49 -22.63 -5.92
N ALA A 75 28.21 -21.54 -5.63
CA ALA A 75 28.94 -20.78 -6.64
C ALA A 75 30.05 -21.60 -7.30
N ASP A 76 30.82 -22.36 -6.50
CA ASP A 76 31.86 -23.23 -7.04
C ASP A 76 31.28 -24.42 -7.83
N LYS A 77 30.15 -25.00 -7.37
CA LYS A 77 29.46 -26.11 -8.05
C LYS A 77 29.01 -25.73 -9.45
N ILE A 78 28.45 -24.54 -9.65
CA ILE A 78 27.92 -24.11 -10.95
C ILE A 78 28.91 -23.26 -11.77
N GLY A 79 30.10 -22.96 -11.21
CA GLY A 79 31.09 -22.12 -11.88
C GLY A 79 30.70 -20.65 -11.99
N ALA A 80 30.06 -20.08 -10.96
CA ALA A 80 29.64 -18.67 -10.91
C ALA A 80 30.82 -17.71 -10.66
N GLU A 81 31.82 -17.71 -11.55
CA GLU A 81 33.08 -16.96 -11.38
C GLU A 81 32.90 -15.44 -11.38
N THR A 82 31.76 -14.91 -11.85
CA THR A 82 31.43 -13.48 -11.75
C THR A 82 31.16 -13.06 -10.31
N LEU A 83 30.48 -13.90 -9.53
CA LEU A 83 30.11 -13.64 -8.13
C LEU A 83 31.15 -14.15 -7.15
N TYR A 84 31.86 -15.22 -7.52
CA TYR A 84 32.88 -15.87 -6.70
C TYR A 84 34.10 -16.29 -7.54
N PRO A 85 34.93 -15.35 -8.01
CA PRO A 85 36.10 -15.63 -8.86
C PRO A 85 37.13 -16.53 -8.17
N LYS A 86 37.86 -17.35 -8.95
CA LYS A 86 38.92 -18.25 -8.45
C LYS A 86 40.25 -17.54 -8.15
N GLY A 87 40.41 -16.30 -8.60
CA GLY A 87 41.61 -15.51 -8.38
C GLY A 87 41.89 -15.30 -6.89
N LEU A 88 43.05 -15.77 -6.41
CA LEU A 88 43.38 -15.87 -4.97
C LEU A 88 43.12 -14.58 -4.19
N LYS A 89 43.57 -13.43 -4.72
CA LYS A 89 43.47 -12.14 -4.02
C LYS A 89 42.02 -11.66 -3.90
N HIS A 90 41.24 -11.73 -4.98
CA HIS A 90 39.85 -11.27 -4.99
C HIS A 90 38.96 -12.20 -4.17
N ARG A 91 39.16 -13.53 -4.30
CA ARG A 91 38.47 -14.52 -3.48
C ARG A 91 38.75 -14.33 -1.99
N ALA A 92 39.99 -14.05 -1.62
CA ALA A 92 40.35 -13.77 -0.23
C ALA A 92 39.62 -12.52 0.31
N ASP A 93 39.46 -11.48 -0.50
CA ASP A 93 38.74 -10.27 -0.10
C ASP A 93 37.23 -10.49 0.04
N ILE A 94 36.62 -11.27 -0.87
CA ILE A 94 35.22 -11.71 -0.74
C ILE A 94 35.03 -12.49 0.56
N ASN A 95 35.91 -13.47 0.81
CA ASN A 95 35.87 -14.29 2.02
C ASN A 95 36.04 -13.44 3.29
N ARG A 96 36.92 -12.42 3.26
CA ARG A 96 37.10 -11.48 4.38
C ARG A 96 35.78 -10.79 4.74
N TRP A 97 35.03 -10.28 3.76
CA TRP A 97 33.75 -9.63 4.01
C TRP A 97 32.67 -10.59 4.51
N MET A 98 32.57 -11.78 3.93
CA MET A 98 31.61 -12.81 4.37
C MET A 98 31.92 -13.25 5.81
N LEU A 99 33.19 -13.45 6.17
CA LEU A 99 33.60 -13.80 7.54
C LEU A 99 33.37 -12.64 8.51
N TRP A 100 33.67 -11.41 8.10
CA TRP A 100 33.38 -10.22 8.92
C TRP A 100 31.88 -10.04 9.16
N GLU A 101 31.06 -10.33 8.15
CA GLU A 101 29.61 -10.32 8.30
C GLU A 101 29.16 -11.29 9.39
N ALA A 102 29.51 -12.56 9.26
CA ALA A 102 29.11 -13.60 10.20
C ALA A 102 29.66 -13.35 11.62
N ALA A 103 30.92 -12.93 11.73
CA ALA A 103 31.59 -12.77 13.03
C ALA A 103 31.24 -11.46 13.75
N THR A 104 30.78 -10.43 13.04
CA THR A 104 30.62 -9.08 13.60
C THR A 104 29.33 -8.42 13.15
N TRP A 105 29.18 -8.16 11.84
CA TRP A 105 28.13 -7.29 11.31
C TRP A 105 26.72 -7.83 11.55
N PHE A 106 26.53 -9.13 11.37
CA PHE A 106 25.25 -9.81 11.58
C PHE A 106 24.71 -9.52 12.98
N SER A 107 25.50 -9.80 14.01
CA SER A 107 25.08 -9.65 15.42
C SER A 107 24.67 -8.22 15.76
N VAL A 108 25.28 -7.23 15.11
CA VAL A 108 25.03 -5.81 15.36
C VAL A 108 23.69 -5.41 14.75
N CYS A 109 23.46 -5.70 13.47
CA CYS A 109 22.21 -5.36 12.78
C CYS A 109 21.03 -6.21 13.29
N TYR A 110 21.27 -7.45 13.68
CA TYR A 110 20.24 -8.36 14.19
C TYR A 110 19.51 -7.79 15.41
N VAL A 111 20.21 -7.10 16.31
CA VAL A 111 19.57 -6.45 17.46
C VAL A 111 18.56 -5.40 17.01
N TYR A 112 18.90 -4.55 16.04
CA TYR A 112 17.95 -3.56 15.51
C TYR A 112 16.71 -4.20 14.91
N LEU A 113 16.88 -5.28 14.12
CA LEU A 113 15.75 -6.03 13.56
C LEU A 113 14.87 -6.64 14.65
N ILE A 114 15.47 -7.30 15.64
CA ILE A 114 14.71 -7.93 16.72
C ILE A 114 13.92 -6.90 17.52
N GLU A 115 14.57 -5.81 17.91
CA GLU A 115 13.98 -4.81 18.78
C GLU A 115 12.93 -3.97 18.03
N ASN A 116 13.20 -3.53 16.80
CA ASN A 116 12.30 -2.60 16.09
C ASN A 116 11.27 -3.29 15.17
N VAL A 117 11.45 -4.57 14.82
CA VAL A 117 10.54 -5.29 13.91
C VAL A 117 9.93 -6.51 14.58
N VAL A 118 10.74 -7.45 15.04
CA VAL A 118 10.24 -8.75 15.51
C VAL A 118 9.50 -8.65 16.85
N LYS A 119 10.01 -7.89 17.82
CA LYS A 119 9.32 -7.69 19.10
C LYS A 119 7.95 -7.01 18.91
N PRO A 120 7.83 -5.87 18.20
CA PRO A 120 6.52 -5.29 17.89
C PRO A 120 5.57 -6.25 17.18
N LEU A 121 6.07 -7.03 16.21
CA LEU A 121 5.28 -8.06 15.52
C LEU A 121 4.71 -9.10 16.49
N LEU A 122 5.49 -9.48 17.50
CA LEU A 122 5.09 -10.40 18.57
C LEU A 122 4.40 -9.70 19.76
N LYS A 123 4.03 -8.42 19.62
CA LYS A 123 3.40 -7.59 20.66
C LYS A 123 4.26 -7.45 21.94
N ALA A 124 5.58 -7.47 21.77
CA ALA A 124 6.56 -7.18 22.80
C ALA A 124 7.15 -5.77 22.58
N GLU A 125 7.47 -5.09 23.68
CA GLU A 125 8.08 -3.76 23.63
C GLU A 125 9.57 -3.83 23.26
N PRO A 126 10.06 -2.93 22.39
CA PRO A 126 11.49 -2.77 22.12
C PRO A 126 12.28 -2.40 23.39
N ASP A 127 13.48 -2.97 23.54
CA ASP A 127 14.46 -2.57 24.54
C ASP A 127 15.46 -1.59 23.93
N GLN A 128 15.21 -0.30 24.13
CA GLN A 128 16.09 0.76 23.63
C GLN A 128 17.52 0.63 24.16
N LYS A 129 17.73 0.10 25.37
CA LYS A 129 19.10 -0.07 25.91
C LYS A 129 19.88 -1.12 25.13
N ALA A 130 19.21 -2.17 24.64
CA ALA A 130 19.83 -3.18 23.79
C ALA A 130 20.29 -2.57 22.45
N ILE A 131 19.48 -1.68 21.86
CA ILE A 131 19.80 -0.93 20.64
C ILE A 131 20.99 0.01 20.90
N ASP A 132 20.91 0.83 21.94
CA ASP A 132 21.93 1.83 22.29
C ASP A 132 23.30 1.16 22.54
N ALA A 133 23.31 -0.02 23.16
CA ALA A 133 24.52 -0.82 23.37
C ALA A 133 25.20 -1.27 22.06
N GLN A 134 24.46 -1.36 20.95
CA GLN A 134 25.04 -1.67 19.64
C GLN A 134 25.49 -0.43 18.86
N SER A 135 25.06 0.78 19.22
CA SER A 135 25.31 2.01 18.46
C SER A 135 26.79 2.20 18.09
N GLY A 136 27.71 2.11 19.06
CA GLY A 136 29.13 2.26 18.81
C GLY A 136 29.71 1.20 17.84
N ARG A 137 29.23 -0.06 17.94
CA ARG A 137 29.65 -1.15 17.04
C ARG A 137 29.07 -0.97 15.64
N PHE A 138 27.82 -0.52 15.55
CA PHE A 138 27.16 -0.21 14.28
C PHE A 138 27.91 0.90 13.55
N HIS A 139 28.13 2.04 14.21
CA HIS A 139 28.79 3.18 13.58
C HIS A 139 30.22 2.86 13.13
N ARG A 140 30.95 2.04 13.89
CA ARG A 140 32.27 1.54 13.48
C ARG A 140 32.18 0.68 12.22
N GLY A 141 31.26 -0.28 12.17
CA GLY A 141 31.09 -1.17 11.01
C GLY A 141 30.63 -0.42 9.76
N ALA A 142 29.59 0.41 9.89
CA ALA A 142 29.07 1.24 8.82
C ALA A 142 30.12 2.25 8.31
N GLY A 143 30.97 2.78 9.19
CA GLY A 143 32.10 3.64 8.80
C GLY A 143 33.13 2.92 7.92
N ILE A 144 33.52 1.70 8.29
CA ILE A 144 34.45 0.86 7.50
C ILE A 144 33.85 0.57 6.12
N MET A 145 32.56 0.19 6.07
CA MET A 145 31.86 -0.03 4.80
C MET A 145 31.78 1.24 3.96
N ASN A 146 31.43 2.37 4.57
CA ASN A 146 31.28 3.65 3.87
C ASN A 146 32.60 4.14 3.27
N GLU A 147 33.72 3.93 3.96
CA GLU A 147 35.05 4.24 3.42
C GLU A 147 35.40 3.33 2.23
N GLN A 148 35.17 2.02 2.36
CA GLN A 148 35.43 1.07 1.27
C GLN A 148 34.57 1.37 0.04
N LEU A 149 33.28 1.60 0.23
CA LEU A 149 32.31 1.89 -0.83
C LEU A 149 32.49 3.30 -1.41
N GLY A 150 33.28 4.16 -0.77
CA GLY A 150 33.77 5.39 -1.38
C GLY A 150 34.88 5.16 -2.42
N LYS A 151 35.59 4.02 -2.33
CA LYS A 151 36.69 3.64 -3.24
C LYS A 151 36.23 2.72 -4.37
N THR A 152 35.13 2.00 -4.17
CA THR A 152 34.66 0.92 -5.06
C THR A 152 33.14 0.97 -5.24
N LYS A 153 32.65 0.45 -6.37
CA LYS A 153 31.20 0.39 -6.64
C LYS A 153 30.51 -0.62 -5.71
N TRP A 154 31.09 -1.79 -5.58
CA TRP A 154 30.69 -2.90 -4.70
C TRP A 154 31.80 -3.17 -3.70
N LEU A 155 31.55 -3.97 -2.65
CA LEU A 155 32.50 -4.15 -1.53
C LEU A 155 33.89 -4.61 -1.96
N THR A 156 33.99 -5.36 -3.06
CA THR A 156 35.25 -5.95 -3.55
C THR A 156 35.65 -5.48 -4.95
N GLY A 157 35.04 -4.43 -5.50
CA GLY A 157 35.41 -3.88 -6.81
C GLY A 157 34.25 -3.30 -7.61
N ASP A 158 34.25 -3.54 -8.93
CA ASP A 158 33.29 -2.96 -9.88
C ASP A 158 32.07 -3.85 -10.18
N ASN A 159 32.14 -5.12 -9.80
CA ASN A 159 31.06 -6.10 -9.99
C ASN A 159 30.52 -6.58 -8.64
N VAL A 160 29.23 -6.93 -8.63
CA VAL A 160 28.59 -7.58 -7.49
C VAL A 160 29.25 -8.92 -7.22
N THR A 161 29.39 -9.28 -5.94
CA THR A 161 29.98 -10.53 -5.48
C THR A 161 29.17 -11.13 -4.33
N LEU A 162 29.49 -12.36 -3.92
CA LEU A 162 28.88 -12.97 -2.73
C LEU A 162 29.09 -12.12 -1.46
N ALA A 163 30.14 -11.28 -1.40
CA ALA A 163 30.35 -10.37 -0.29
C ALA A 163 29.20 -9.37 -0.15
N ASP A 164 28.69 -8.85 -1.27
CA ASP A 164 27.62 -7.84 -1.28
C ASP A 164 26.30 -8.43 -0.78
N ILE A 165 25.93 -9.61 -1.29
CA ILE A 165 24.73 -10.34 -0.85
C ILE A 165 24.84 -10.69 0.64
N ALA A 166 26.00 -11.19 1.09
CA ALA A 166 26.20 -11.59 2.47
C ALA A 166 26.09 -10.41 3.44
N VAL A 167 26.82 -9.32 3.17
CA VAL A 167 26.89 -8.14 4.04
C VAL A 167 25.57 -7.35 4.05
N ALA A 168 24.82 -7.34 2.95
CA ALA A 168 23.53 -6.67 2.88
C ALA A 168 22.42 -7.44 3.62
N ALA A 169 22.52 -8.78 3.73
CA ALA A 169 21.45 -9.61 4.28
C ALA A 169 20.97 -9.18 5.67
N PRO A 170 21.84 -8.91 6.66
CA PRO A 170 21.37 -8.43 7.96
C PRO A 170 20.80 -7.01 7.93
N MET A 171 20.89 -6.29 6.81
CA MET A 171 20.34 -4.94 6.58
C MET A 171 19.06 -4.94 5.71
N HIS A 172 18.55 -6.11 5.31
CA HIS A 172 17.43 -6.28 4.37
C HIS A 172 16.09 -5.60 4.74
N LEU A 173 15.95 -5.11 5.97
CA LEU A 173 14.82 -4.30 6.45
C LEU A 173 15.33 -3.01 7.11
N HIS A 174 16.31 -2.35 6.50
CA HIS A 174 17.05 -1.25 7.14
C HIS A 174 16.14 -0.10 7.61
N GLU A 175 15.11 0.25 6.83
CA GLU A 175 14.15 1.30 7.20
C GLU A 175 13.30 0.88 8.40
N ALA A 176 12.62 -0.26 8.32
CA ALA A 176 11.77 -0.77 9.40
C ALA A 176 12.58 -1.08 10.68
N SER A 177 13.84 -1.46 10.53
CA SER A 177 14.75 -1.71 11.65
C SER A 177 15.37 -0.43 12.23
N ASN A 178 15.10 0.74 11.65
CA ASN A 178 15.69 2.03 12.03
C ASN A 178 17.23 1.99 12.09
N LEU A 179 17.89 1.42 11.08
CA LEU A 179 19.37 1.45 11.02
C LEU A 179 19.87 2.89 10.81
N PRO A 180 20.82 3.40 11.61
CA PRO A 180 21.24 4.81 11.56
C PRO A 180 22.20 5.08 10.38
N LEU A 181 21.64 5.13 9.17
CA LEU A 181 22.37 5.19 7.90
C LEU A 181 22.60 6.61 7.36
N ASP A 182 22.06 7.64 8.00
CA ASP A 182 22.04 9.00 7.44
C ASP A 182 23.42 9.55 7.12
N GLN A 183 24.40 9.26 7.96
CA GLN A 183 25.79 9.70 7.83
C GLN A 183 26.65 8.81 6.91
N TYR A 184 26.07 7.79 6.27
CA TYR A 184 26.79 6.81 5.45
C TYR A 184 26.29 6.78 3.99
N PRO A 185 26.52 7.84 3.21
CA PRO A 185 25.97 7.97 1.86
C PRO A 185 26.42 6.85 0.90
N ASN A 186 27.65 6.35 1.02
CA ASN A 186 28.14 5.27 0.15
C ASN A 186 27.50 3.93 0.50
N VAL A 187 27.17 3.71 1.78
CA VAL A 187 26.42 2.55 2.24
C VAL A 187 24.98 2.63 1.73
N LYS A 188 24.31 3.78 1.87
CA LYS A 188 22.95 3.96 1.32
C LYS A 188 22.89 3.73 -0.19
N ARG A 189 23.85 4.30 -0.94
CA ARG A 189 23.99 4.05 -2.39
C ARG A 189 24.15 2.57 -2.70
N TRP A 190 25.08 1.90 -2.03
CA TRP A 190 25.36 0.48 -2.24
C TRP A 190 24.17 -0.40 -1.87
N LEU A 191 23.49 -0.12 -0.76
CA LEU A 191 22.32 -0.88 -0.33
C LEU A 191 21.18 -0.77 -1.36
N GLY A 192 20.90 0.44 -1.85
CA GLY A 192 19.93 0.63 -2.94
C GLY A 192 20.34 -0.09 -4.24
N GLN A 193 21.65 -0.28 -4.50
CA GLN A 193 22.11 -1.09 -5.62
C GLN A 193 21.88 -2.59 -5.38
N VAL A 194 22.15 -3.10 -4.18
CA VAL A 194 21.83 -4.50 -3.81
C VAL A 194 20.33 -4.76 -3.90
N GLU A 195 19.50 -3.85 -3.37
CA GLU A 195 18.03 -3.95 -3.40
C GLU A 195 17.45 -3.83 -4.81
N SER A 196 18.21 -3.26 -5.74
CA SER A 196 17.83 -3.19 -7.15
C SER A 196 18.04 -4.51 -7.91
N LEU A 197 18.80 -5.46 -7.36
CA LEU A 197 19.03 -6.78 -7.97
C LEU A 197 17.72 -7.58 -8.02
N GLU A 198 17.42 -8.18 -9.17
CA GLU A 198 16.20 -8.98 -9.33
C GLU A 198 16.16 -10.19 -8.37
N SER A 199 17.33 -10.78 -8.10
CA SER A 199 17.50 -11.84 -7.11
C SER A 199 17.03 -11.40 -5.73
N TRP A 200 17.47 -10.21 -5.29
CA TRP A 200 17.12 -9.64 -4.00
C TRP A 200 15.64 -9.33 -3.90
N LYS A 201 15.07 -8.64 -4.90
CA LYS A 201 13.64 -8.29 -4.90
C LYS A 201 12.75 -9.54 -4.85
N LYS A 202 13.10 -10.58 -5.60
CA LYS A 202 12.35 -11.84 -5.64
C LYS A 202 12.30 -12.50 -4.26
N THR A 203 13.42 -12.51 -3.55
CA THR A 203 13.51 -13.17 -2.24
C THR A 203 13.00 -12.30 -1.10
N GLN A 204 13.03 -10.98 -1.25
CA GLN A 204 12.51 -10.01 -0.28
C GLN A 204 10.98 -10.13 -0.09
N VAL A 205 10.23 -10.63 -1.09
CA VAL A 205 8.77 -10.80 -1.01
C VAL A 205 8.36 -11.62 0.21
N ALA A 206 9.04 -12.74 0.45
CA ALA A 206 8.74 -13.64 1.55
C ALA A 206 9.08 -13.01 2.91
N VAL A 207 10.18 -12.25 2.98
CA VAL A 207 10.55 -11.48 4.18
C VAL A 207 9.46 -10.46 4.49
N THR A 208 9.10 -9.61 3.52
CA THR A 208 8.16 -8.52 3.78
C THR A 208 6.77 -9.06 4.13
N LYS A 209 6.33 -10.16 3.49
CA LYS A 209 5.07 -10.84 3.86
C LYS A 209 5.06 -11.30 5.33
N ALA A 210 6.17 -11.86 5.81
CA ALA A 210 6.23 -12.48 7.13
C ALA A 210 6.57 -11.49 8.27
N LEU A 211 7.54 -10.60 8.05
CA LEU A 211 8.06 -9.71 9.09
C LEU A 211 7.46 -8.31 9.08
N LEU A 212 6.82 -7.95 7.97
CA LEU A 212 6.17 -6.66 7.78
C LEU A 212 4.72 -6.84 7.28
N PRO A 213 3.87 -7.62 7.98
CA PRO A 213 2.49 -7.86 7.53
C PRO A 213 1.65 -6.58 7.45
N CYS A 214 2.09 -5.50 8.10
CA CYS A 214 1.50 -4.16 8.03
C CYS A 214 2.33 -3.17 7.19
N ALA A 215 3.47 -3.56 6.64
CA ALA A 215 4.29 -2.70 5.78
C ALA A 215 4.20 -3.16 4.31
N PRO A 216 4.35 -2.22 3.36
CA PRO A 216 4.12 -2.50 1.96
C PRO A 216 5.11 -3.56 1.45
N THR A 217 4.62 -4.74 1.07
CA THR A 217 5.35 -5.72 0.24
C THR A 217 5.83 -5.07 -1.06
N HIS A 218 7.09 -4.63 -1.08
CA HIS A 218 7.85 -4.41 -2.31
C HIS A 218 8.15 -5.78 -2.94
N ALA A 219 7.37 -6.15 -3.96
CA ALA A 219 7.69 -7.27 -4.84
C ALA A 219 8.07 -6.74 -6.22
N SER A 220 9.19 -7.23 -6.74
CA SER A 220 9.81 -6.90 -8.02
C SER A 220 8.85 -6.94 -9.20
N ASN A 221 8.83 -5.81 -9.90
CA ASN A 221 8.36 -5.66 -11.26
C ASN A 221 9.09 -6.59 -12.24
N GLY A 222 8.35 -7.52 -12.85
CA GLY A 222 8.61 -7.87 -14.23
C GLY A 222 8.04 -6.80 -15.15
N ALA A 223 8.82 -5.78 -15.50
CA ALA A 223 8.54 -4.94 -16.67
C ALA A 223 9.81 -4.19 -17.13
N THR A 224 10.19 -4.50 -18.37
CA THR A 224 10.80 -3.61 -19.36
C THR A 224 10.92 -2.14 -18.95
N SER A 225 12.15 -1.63 -18.98
CA SER A 225 12.54 -0.23 -19.22
C SER A 225 11.41 0.81 -19.15
N ASN A 226 11.35 1.58 -18.05
CA ASN A 226 11.22 3.06 -18.01
C ASN A 226 10.91 3.53 -16.57
N GLY A 227 11.75 4.42 -16.04
CA GLY A 227 11.78 4.86 -14.63
C GLY A 227 10.67 5.83 -14.19
N ASP A 228 9.40 5.46 -14.36
CA ASP A 228 8.23 6.26 -13.90
C ASP A 228 7.10 5.38 -13.28
N SER A 229 7.31 4.07 -13.15
CA SER A 229 6.26 3.08 -12.86
C SER A 229 6.11 2.66 -11.39
N GLN A 230 7.01 3.03 -10.48
CA GLN A 230 6.91 2.62 -9.07
C GLN A 230 5.84 3.40 -8.28
N HIS A 231 5.33 4.49 -8.87
CA HIS A 231 4.26 5.33 -8.32
C HIS A 231 2.97 5.27 -9.15
N LYS A 232 2.87 4.39 -10.15
CA LYS A 232 1.75 4.41 -11.11
C LYS A 232 1.30 3.00 -11.43
N VAL A 233 0.00 2.75 -11.40
CA VAL A 233 -0.61 1.49 -11.87
C VAL A 233 -1.57 1.78 -13.02
N ARG A 234 -1.66 0.88 -13.99
CA ARG A 234 -2.63 0.99 -15.09
C ARG A 234 -3.81 0.08 -14.83
N THR A 235 -5.01 0.61 -14.97
CA THR A 235 -6.25 -0.11 -14.71
C THR A 235 -7.36 0.42 -15.60
N THR A 236 -8.43 -0.36 -15.75
CA THR A 236 -9.63 0.09 -16.45
C THR A 236 -10.61 0.72 -15.47
N VAL A 237 -11.08 1.92 -15.78
CA VAL A 237 -12.19 2.59 -15.08
C VAL A 237 -13.35 2.83 -16.02
N ASN A 238 -14.56 2.86 -15.49
CA ASN A 238 -15.77 2.98 -16.29
C ASN A 238 -16.21 4.44 -16.36
N TYR A 239 -15.80 5.15 -17.41
CA TYR A 239 -16.37 6.44 -17.79
C TYR A 239 -17.72 6.24 -18.48
N THR A 240 -18.44 7.34 -18.70
CA THR A 240 -19.70 7.34 -19.46
C THR A 240 -19.51 8.14 -20.75
N LYS A 241 -20.01 7.65 -21.89
CA LYS A 241 -19.97 8.41 -23.14
C LYS A 241 -20.90 9.60 -23.07
N ALA A 242 -20.46 10.78 -23.47
CA ALA A 242 -21.38 11.90 -23.69
C ALA A 242 -22.27 11.59 -24.90
N VAL A 243 -23.57 11.83 -24.75
CA VAL A 243 -24.59 11.62 -25.79
C VAL A 243 -25.46 12.87 -25.91
N ASP A 244 -26.11 13.06 -27.06
CA ASP A 244 -27.04 14.19 -27.29
C ASP A 244 -28.38 14.04 -26.52
N GLY A 245 -28.53 12.99 -25.70
CA GLY A 245 -29.72 12.66 -24.91
C GLY A 245 -29.45 12.59 -23.41
N LEU A 246 -30.40 12.00 -22.66
CA LEU A 246 -30.24 11.79 -21.22
C LEU A 246 -29.46 10.51 -20.95
N THR A 247 -28.57 10.56 -19.96
CA THR A 247 -28.05 9.37 -19.29
C THR A 247 -28.89 9.12 -18.04
N GLU A 248 -29.43 7.92 -17.93
CA GLU A 248 -30.42 7.55 -16.91
C GLU A 248 -30.03 6.24 -16.22
N LEU A 249 -30.46 6.08 -14.96
CA LEU A 249 -30.36 4.82 -14.23
C LEU A 249 -31.62 4.62 -13.39
N TYR A 250 -32.33 3.51 -13.61
CA TYR A 250 -33.53 3.14 -12.88
C TYR A 250 -33.22 2.07 -11.84
N PHE A 251 -33.58 2.33 -10.58
CA PHE A 251 -33.42 1.37 -9.48
C PHE A 251 -34.65 0.46 -9.30
N TYR A 252 -35.53 0.39 -10.30
CA TYR A 252 -36.73 -0.44 -10.31
C TYR A 252 -37.08 -0.86 -11.74
N GLU A 253 -37.73 -2.01 -11.91
CA GLU A 253 -38.17 -2.48 -13.21
C GLU A 253 -39.29 -1.60 -13.78
N THR A 254 -39.09 -1.11 -15.02
CA THR A 254 -40.09 -0.32 -15.75
C THR A 254 -39.81 -0.38 -17.26
N GLU A 255 -40.85 -0.24 -18.07
CA GLU A 255 -40.72 -0.18 -19.55
C GLU A 255 -39.83 0.99 -20.00
N LYS A 256 -39.83 2.10 -19.25
CA LYS A 256 -38.98 3.26 -19.55
C LYS A 256 -37.48 2.92 -19.53
N ALA A 257 -37.06 1.92 -18.77
CA ALA A 257 -35.66 1.56 -18.61
C ALA A 257 -35.09 0.74 -19.77
N LYS A 258 -35.90 0.25 -20.73
CA LYS A 258 -35.45 -0.71 -21.76
C LYS A 258 -34.59 -0.10 -22.87
N HIS A 259 -34.64 1.22 -23.05
CA HIS A 259 -33.97 1.91 -24.17
C HIS A 259 -33.30 3.22 -23.73
N ILE A 260 -32.75 3.22 -22.51
CA ILE A 260 -32.00 4.36 -21.96
C ILE A 260 -30.52 4.24 -22.26
N HIS A 261 -29.81 5.36 -22.18
CA HIS A 261 -28.36 5.34 -22.09
C HIS A 261 -27.96 5.18 -20.62
N GLU A 262 -27.44 3.99 -20.29
CA GLU A 262 -26.93 3.71 -18.94
C GLU A 262 -25.49 4.23 -18.77
N PRO A 263 -25.09 4.62 -17.54
CA PRO A 263 -23.74 5.09 -17.28
C PRO A 263 -22.70 3.97 -17.30
N GLY A 264 -21.42 4.32 -17.46
CA GLY A 264 -20.30 3.38 -17.37
C GLY A 264 -19.99 2.60 -18.66
N ASP A 265 -20.55 3.03 -19.79
CA ASP A 265 -20.44 2.39 -21.11
C ASP A 265 -19.15 2.73 -21.89
N ALA A 266 -18.22 3.46 -21.25
CA ALA A 266 -16.88 3.76 -21.76
C ALA A 266 -15.80 3.27 -20.78
N PRO A 267 -15.49 1.97 -20.76
CA PRO A 267 -14.30 1.48 -20.06
C PRO A 267 -13.04 2.04 -20.73
N VAL A 268 -12.19 2.72 -19.96
CA VAL A 268 -10.93 3.29 -20.44
C VAL A 268 -9.78 2.88 -19.53
N GLU A 269 -8.67 2.45 -20.13
CA GLU A 269 -7.42 2.23 -19.40
C GLU A 269 -6.81 3.58 -19.00
N VAL A 270 -6.64 3.79 -17.70
CA VAL A 270 -6.05 5.01 -17.14
C VAL A 270 -4.85 4.68 -16.27
N THR A 271 -4.02 5.69 -16.03
CA THR A 271 -2.90 5.60 -15.09
C THR A 271 -3.30 6.18 -13.74
N MET A 272 -3.36 5.33 -12.72
CA MET A 272 -3.57 5.69 -11.32
C MET A 272 -2.23 6.02 -10.67
N THR A 273 -2.09 7.22 -10.11
CA THR A 273 -0.84 7.64 -9.45
C THR A 273 -0.95 7.51 -7.93
N ASN A 274 0.06 6.91 -7.29
CA ASN A 274 0.22 6.83 -5.84
C ASN A 274 0.41 8.24 -5.27
N GLY A 275 -0.56 8.68 -4.48
CA GLY A 275 -0.61 10.01 -3.88
C GLY A 275 0.20 10.17 -2.59
N TRP A 276 0.72 9.11 -1.96
CA TRP A 276 1.43 9.22 -0.68
C TRP A 276 2.63 10.18 -0.70
N PRO A 277 3.50 10.18 -1.74
CA PRO A 277 4.60 11.15 -1.82
C PRO A 277 4.14 12.61 -1.90
N HIS A 278 2.88 12.84 -2.30
CA HIS A 278 2.27 14.14 -2.53
C HIS A 278 1.14 14.44 -1.54
N VAL A 279 1.03 13.67 -0.45
CA VAL A 279 -0.15 13.71 0.44
C VAL A 279 -0.42 15.12 0.99
N ASN A 280 0.63 15.89 1.24
CA ASN A 280 0.55 17.27 1.76
C ASN A 280 0.26 18.33 0.68
N ASP A 281 0.32 17.96 -0.61
CA ASP A 281 0.08 18.87 -1.73
C ASP A 281 -1.42 18.94 -2.12
N PHE A 282 -2.23 17.98 -1.63
CA PHE A 282 -3.65 17.88 -1.96
C PHE A 282 -4.50 18.71 -0.99
N HIS A 283 -5.16 19.73 -1.53
CA HIS A 283 -6.04 20.61 -0.77
C HIS A 283 -7.48 20.55 -1.30
N LEU A 284 -8.45 20.52 -0.38
CA LEU A 284 -9.87 20.40 -0.71
C LEU A 284 -10.40 21.53 -1.62
N ASP A 285 -9.94 22.77 -1.42
CA ASP A 285 -10.31 23.93 -2.24
C ASP A 285 -9.55 24.02 -3.57
N LYS A 286 -8.48 23.23 -3.78
CA LYS A 286 -7.69 23.25 -5.03
C LYS A 286 -7.90 22.00 -5.88
N ASN A 287 -7.83 20.83 -5.26
CA ASN A 287 -7.83 19.53 -5.93
C ASN A 287 -9.19 18.82 -5.86
N GLY A 288 -10.12 19.30 -5.02
CA GLY A 288 -11.41 18.65 -4.75
C GLY A 288 -11.32 17.52 -3.71
N PHE A 289 -10.13 17.17 -3.25
CA PHE A 289 -9.91 16.20 -2.17
C PHE A 289 -8.70 16.56 -1.30
N SER A 290 -8.62 15.97 -0.11
CA SER A 290 -7.45 16.02 0.78
C SER A 290 -7.40 14.79 1.69
N VAL A 291 -6.23 14.46 2.22
CA VAL A 291 -6.03 13.28 3.09
C VAL A 291 -5.55 13.73 4.46
N HIS A 292 -6.09 13.10 5.51
CA HIS A 292 -5.80 13.47 6.90
C HIS A 292 -5.61 12.23 7.77
N SER A 293 -4.80 12.38 8.82
CA SER A 293 -4.80 11.45 9.94
C SER A 293 -6.07 11.64 10.77
N PHE A 294 -6.72 10.54 11.13
CA PHE A 294 -7.94 10.54 11.92
C PHE A 294 -8.02 9.25 12.73
N LYS A 295 -7.79 9.38 14.03
CA LYS A 295 -7.95 8.28 14.99
C LYS A 295 -9.32 8.38 15.62
N THR A 296 -10.01 7.24 15.67
CA THR A 296 -11.33 7.12 16.28
C THR A 296 -11.29 6.07 17.38
N SER A 297 -12.09 6.26 18.42
CA SER A 297 -12.34 5.25 19.44
C SER A 297 -13.46 4.28 19.03
N HIS A 298 -14.22 4.61 17.99
CA HIS A 298 -15.34 3.82 17.51
C HIS A 298 -14.86 2.52 16.85
N SER A 299 -15.53 1.42 17.19
CA SER A 299 -15.20 0.08 16.70
C SER A 299 -16.42 -0.78 16.31
N ASP A 300 -17.64 -0.34 16.65
CA ASP A 300 -18.88 -1.08 16.38
C ASP A 300 -19.56 -0.60 15.09
N TRP A 301 -18.91 -0.87 13.96
CA TRP A 301 -19.33 -0.42 12.62
C TRP A 301 -20.61 -1.11 12.10
N GLU A 302 -21.08 -2.16 12.77
CA GLU A 302 -22.30 -2.89 12.37
C GLU A 302 -23.56 -2.32 13.03
N ASN A 303 -23.40 -1.45 14.03
CA ASN A 303 -24.48 -0.84 14.78
C ASN A 303 -24.69 0.61 14.33
N GLU A 304 -25.72 0.83 13.50
CA GLU A 304 -26.02 2.16 12.97
C GLU A 304 -26.27 3.21 14.06
N GLU A 305 -26.86 2.81 15.20
CA GLU A 305 -27.09 3.71 16.32
C GLU A 305 -25.77 4.09 16.99
N ALA A 306 -24.84 3.14 17.14
CA ALA A 306 -23.50 3.42 17.66
C ALA A 306 -22.70 4.33 16.71
N VAL A 307 -22.80 4.13 15.40
CA VAL A 307 -22.18 5.03 14.40
C VAL A 307 -22.74 6.45 14.52
N ARG A 308 -24.08 6.58 14.61
CA ARG A 308 -24.75 7.88 14.72
C ARG A 308 -24.47 8.60 16.05
N SER A 309 -24.40 7.86 17.15
CA SER A 309 -24.23 8.44 18.50
C SER A 309 -22.77 8.68 18.89
N ALA A 310 -21.83 7.88 18.39
CA ALA A 310 -20.41 7.97 18.77
C ALA A 310 -19.50 8.47 17.66
N PHE A 311 -19.70 8.03 16.41
CA PHE A 311 -18.78 8.38 15.31
C PHE A 311 -19.15 9.69 14.60
N TYR A 312 -20.44 9.97 14.41
CA TYR A 312 -20.87 11.24 13.78
C TYR A 312 -20.34 12.49 14.52
N PRO A 313 -20.36 12.57 15.87
CA PRO A 313 -19.79 13.71 16.58
C PRO A 313 -18.30 13.92 16.29
N GLU A 314 -17.50 12.83 16.28
CA GLU A 314 -16.06 12.92 15.96
C GLU A 314 -15.82 13.50 14.56
N VAL A 315 -16.63 13.10 13.57
CA VAL A 315 -16.56 13.63 12.21
C VAL A 315 -16.99 15.10 12.14
N VAL A 316 -18.06 15.47 12.85
CA VAL A 316 -18.54 16.86 12.92
C VAL A 316 -17.47 17.77 13.49
N ASP A 317 -16.87 17.41 14.62
CA ASP A 317 -15.85 18.23 15.28
C ASP A 317 -14.60 18.34 14.39
N PHE A 318 -14.15 17.23 13.81
CA PHE A 318 -13.03 17.24 12.88
C PHE A 318 -13.26 18.15 11.66
N LEU A 319 -14.44 18.11 11.04
CA LEU A 319 -14.74 18.96 9.88
C LEU A 319 -14.86 20.44 10.26
N LYS A 320 -15.39 20.76 11.45
CA LYS A 320 -15.40 22.13 11.97
C LYS A 320 -13.98 22.64 12.17
N ASP A 321 -13.13 21.86 12.80
CA ASP A 321 -11.74 22.24 13.09
C ASP A 321 -10.90 22.36 11.81
N THR A 322 -11.06 21.40 10.89
CA THR A 322 -10.24 21.32 9.67
C THR A 322 -10.67 22.35 8.62
N LEU A 323 -11.97 22.61 8.48
CA LEU A 323 -12.50 23.46 7.41
C LEU A 323 -12.95 24.83 7.90
N GLY A 324 -13.13 25.02 9.21
CA GLY A 324 -13.70 26.24 9.78
C GLY A 324 -15.22 26.34 9.62
N ALA A 325 -15.90 25.23 9.34
CA ALA A 325 -17.37 25.20 9.23
C ALA A 325 -18.02 25.58 10.57
N LYS A 326 -19.10 26.36 10.53
CA LYS A 326 -19.87 26.74 11.73
C LYS A 326 -20.90 25.68 12.11
N ARG A 327 -21.44 25.00 11.11
CA ARG A 327 -22.36 23.88 11.27
C ARG A 327 -22.01 22.78 10.29
N VAL A 328 -22.04 21.54 10.77
CA VAL A 328 -21.89 20.34 9.94
C VAL A 328 -23.12 19.48 10.20
N LEU A 329 -23.84 19.13 9.13
CA LEU A 329 -24.94 18.18 9.17
C LEU A 329 -24.46 16.86 8.56
N VAL A 330 -24.47 15.79 9.34
CA VAL A 330 -24.34 14.43 8.81
C VAL A 330 -25.75 13.91 8.50
N PHE A 331 -26.01 13.56 7.25
CA PHE A 331 -27.37 13.15 6.83
C PHE A 331 -27.48 11.70 6.37
N ASP A 332 -26.36 11.06 6.01
CA ASP A 332 -26.34 9.67 5.55
C ASP A 332 -24.95 9.06 5.69
N HIS A 333 -24.87 7.74 5.73
CA HIS A 333 -23.61 7.00 5.62
C HIS A 333 -23.78 5.71 4.83
N THR A 334 -22.67 5.21 4.26
CA THR A 334 -22.60 3.88 3.66
C THR A 334 -21.45 3.10 4.29
N ILE A 335 -21.72 1.90 4.79
CA ILE A 335 -20.75 1.03 5.46
C ILE A 335 -20.56 -0.25 4.64
N ARG A 336 -19.32 -0.56 4.33
CA ARG A 336 -18.94 -1.76 3.58
C ARG A 336 -18.10 -2.62 4.50
N THR A 337 -18.59 -3.80 4.83
CA THR A 337 -17.88 -4.80 5.64
C THR A 337 -18.11 -6.20 5.05
N GLU A 338 -17.25 -7.15 5.38
CA GLU A 338 -17.39 -8.55 4.91
C GLU A 338 -18.73 -9.16 5.35
N LYS A 339 -19.21 -8.80 6.55
CA LYS A 339 -20.49 -9.24 7.09
C LYS A 339 -21.69 -8.68 6.30
N ASN A 340 -21.57 -7.45 5.80
CA ASN A 340 -22.62 -6.80 5.02
C ASN A 340 -22.60 -7.19 3.54
N ALA A 341 -21.48 -7.66 3.00
CA ALA A 341 -21.37 -8.13 1.61
C ALA A 341 -22.25 -9.37 1.30
N ARG A 342 -22.70 -10.10 2.34
CA ARG A 342 -23.53 -11.32 2.20
C ARG A 342 -25.03 -11.07 2.32
N LYS A 343 -25.47 -9.85 2.64
CA LYS A 343 -26.88 -9.48 2.76
C LYS A 343 -27.46 -9.14 1.38
N ALA A 344 -28.70 -9.54 1.11
CA ALA A 344 -29.34 -9.28 -0.18
C ALA A 344 -29.58 -7.78 -0.39
N LEU A 345 -29.31 -7.28 -1.60
CA LEU A 345 -29.54 -5.89 -2.06
C LEU A 345 -31.04 -5.48 -2.11
N THR A 346 -31.94 -6.25 -1.49
CA THR A 346 -33.39 -6.14 -1.66
C THR A 346 -34.07 -5.19 -0.68
N ASP A 347 -33.33 -4.61 0.27
CA ASP A 347 -33.90 -3.68 1.23
C ASP A 347 -33.66 -2.23 0.79
N GLU A 348 -34.60 -1.69 0.00
CA GLU A 348 -34.60 -0.31 -0.51
C GLU A 348 -34.48 0.76 0.59
N LYS A 349 -34.70 0.39 1.86
CA LYS A 349 -34.62 1.29 3.03
C LYS A 349 -33.25 1.33 3.70
N ASN A 350 -32.35 0.40 3.40
CA ASN A 350 -31.01 0.34 3.98
C ASN A 350 -29.96 0.77 2.94
N THR A 351 -29.77 2.09 2.81
CA THR A 351 -28.73 2.72 1.96
C THR A 351 -27.30 2.38 2.40
N THR A 352 -27.15 1.69 3.53
CA THR A 352 -25.88 1.39 4.17
C THR A 352 -25.06 0.33 3.43
N GLN A 353 -25.60 -0.40 2.45
CA GLN A 353 -24.96 -1.59 1.88
C GLN A 353 -24.85 -1.52 0.36
N ARG A 354 -23.70 -1.07 -0.15
CA ARG A 354 -23.40 -1.09 -1.59
C ARG A 354 -21.97 -1.56 -1.83
N SER A 355 -21.77 -2.43 -2.82
CA SER A 355 -20.43 -2.73 -3.32
C SER A 355 -19.68 -1.44 -3.70
N PRO A 356 -18.34 -1.45 -3.69
CA PRO A 356 -17.56 -0.34 -4.22
C PRO A 356 -18.07 0.08 -5.61
N VAL A 357 -18.37 1.37 -5.78
CA VAL A 357 -18.88 1.89 -7.05
C VAL A 357 -17.70 2.04 -8.02
N MET A 358 -17.77 1.31 -9.13
CA MET A 358 -16.74 1.25 -10.17
C MET A 358 -16.99 2.25 -11.32
N LEU A 359 -18.03 3.07 -11.20
CA LEU A 359 -18.40 4.13 -12.12
C LEU A 359 -17.65 5.41 -11.75
N VAL A 360 -17.09 6.11 -12.73
CA VAL A 360 -16.51 7.44 -12.53
C VAL A 360 -17.64 8.46 -12.37
N HIS A 361 -17.77 9.05 -11.18
CA HIS A 361 -18.88 9.93 -10.83
C HIS A 361 -18.49 11.02 -9.83
N CYS A 362 -19.40 11.97 -9.63
CA CYS A 362 -19.47 12.87 -8.49
C CYS A 362 -20.91 12.89 -7.97
N ASP A 363 -21.08 12.82 -6.65
CA ASP A 363 -22.37 12.55 -6.00
C ASP A 363 -23.44 13.62 -6.21
N TYR A 364 -23.05 14.85 -6.54
CA TYR A 364 -23.96 15.96 -6.69
C TYR A 364 -23.63 16.79 -7.92
N THR A 365 -24.67 17.47 -8.41
CA THR A 365 -24.60 18.49 -9.46
C THR A 365 -24.77 19.87 -8.87
N ALA A 366 -24.59 20.91 -9.70
CA ALA A 366 -24.83 22.28 -9.28
C ALA A 366 -26.29 22.51 -8.83
N GLU A 367 -27.23 21.74 -9.36
CA GLU A 367 -28.66 21.81 -9.07
C GLU A 367 -29.08 20.85 -7.94
N SER A 368 -28.50 19.65 -7.88
CA SER A 368 -28.91 18.66 -6.88
C SER A 368 -28.38 18.96 -5.48
N GLY A 369 -27.23 19.65 -5.37
CA GLY A 369 -26.68 20.11 -4.08
C GLY A 369 -27.66 21.01 -3.29
N PRO A 370 -28.07 22.18 -3.84
CA PRO A 370 -29.04 23.05 -3.18
C PRO A 370 -30.40 22.38 -2.95
N LEU A 371 -30.87 21.57 -3.91
CA LEU A 371 -32.10 20.80 -3.75
C LEU A 371 -32.01 19.85 -2.54
N ARG A 372 -30.86 19.21 -2.33
CA ARG A 372 -30.65 18.32 -1.18
C ARG A 372 -30.69 19.06 0.15
N VAL A 373 -30.16 20.28 0.22
CA VAL A 373 -30.32 21.15 1.41
C VAL A 373 -31.80 21.42 1.68
N ARG A 374 -32.59 21.74 0.65
CA ARG A 374 -34.03 22.00 0.76
C ARG A 374 -34.81 20.78 1.23
N GLN A 375 -34.44 19.59 0.77
CA GLN A 375 -35.06 18.35 1.19
C GLN A 375 -34.79 18.03 2.67
N LEU A 376 -33.56 18.27 3.13
CA LEU A 376 -33.14 17.92 4.49
C LEU A 376 -33.54 18.98 5.52
N LEU A 377 -33.52 20.26 5.14
CA LEU A 377 -33.72 21.40 6.04
C LEU A 377 -34.73 22.41 5.47
N PRO A 378 -35.98 22.00 5.15
CA PRO A 378 -36.93 22.81 4.37
C PRO A 378 -37.25 24.18 4.98
N ASN A 379 -37.22 24.29 6.32
CA ASN A 379 -37.60 25.51 7.03
C ASN A 379 -36.50 26.58 7.09
N GLU A 380 -35.24 26.22 6.83
CA GLU A 380 -34.08 27.11 6.96
C GLU A 380 -33.18 27.10 5.71
N ALA A 381 -33.51 26.30 4.70
CA ALA A 381 -32.67 26.12 3.52
C ALA A 381 -32.37 27.42 2.77
N ASP A 382 -33.32 28.35 2.64
CA ASP A 382 -33.08 29.63 1.96
C ASP A 382 -32.04 30.50 2.69
N ASP A 383 -32.10 30.55 4.03
CA ASP A 383 -31.12 31.28 4.83
C ASP A 383 -29.73 30.61 4.73
N LEU A 384 -29.68 29.28 4.84
CA LEU A 384 -28.43 28.53 4.75
C LEU A 384 -27.78 28.64 3.36
N LEU A 385 -28.57 28.54 2.29
CA LEU A 385 -28.10 28.65 0.90
C LEU A 385 -27.77 30.09 0.48
N SER A 386 -28.12 31.09 1.30
CA SER A 386 -27.65 32.48 1.10
C SER A 386 -26.17 32.67 1.46
N ARG A 387 -25.55 31.68 2.09
CA ARG A 387 -24.14 31.65 2.50
C ARG A 387 -23.42 30.47 1.85
N ARG A 388 -22.11 30.37 2.09
CA ARG A 388 -21.31 29.27 1.57
C ARG A 388 -21.77 27.92 2.15
N VAL A 389 -22.04 26.97 1.26
CA VAL A 389 -22.38 25.58 1.57
C VAL A 389 -21.49 24.65 0.76
N ALA A 390 -20.88 23.67 1.42
CA ALA A 390 -20.10 22.62 0.77
C ALA A 390 -20.51 21.23 1.25
N PHE A 391 -20.55 20.26 0.34
CA PHE A 391 -20.82 18.87 0.69
C PHE A 391 -19.50 18.13 0.70
N ILE A 392 -19.17 17.57 1.86
CA ILE A 392 -17.91 16.88 2.09
C ILE A 392 -18.22 15.45 2.46
N ASN A 393 -17.86 14.50 1.60
CA ASN A 393 -17.87 13.10 1.97
C ASN A 393 -16.57 12.77 2.72
N VAL A 394 -16.68 12.12 3.86
CA VAL A 394 -15.55 11.59 4.63
C VAL A 394 -15.47 10.10 4.38
N TRP A 395 -14.47 9.69 3.61
CA TRP A 395 -14.22 8.28 3.31
C TRP A 395 -13.10 7.75 4.20
N LYS A 396 -13.32 6.57 4.79
CA LYS A 396 -12.42 5.98 5.80
C LYS A 396 -12.36 4.46 5.67
N PRO A 397 -11.17 3.83 5.63
CA PRO A 397 -11.04 2.40 5.91
C PRO A 397 -11.48 2.06 7.32
N VAL A 398 -12.20 0.94 7.49
CA VAL A 398 -12.58 0.43 8.82
C VAL A 398 -12.01 -0.96 9.02
N ASN A 399 -11.74 -1.33 10.28
CA ASN A 399 -11.23 -2.64 10.73
C ASN A 399 -9.85 -3.08 10.21
N ARG A 400 -9.50 -2.81 8.94
CA ARG A 400 -8.31 -3.31 8.27
C ARG A 400 -7.79 -2.35 7.21
N ILE A 401 -6.59 -2.63 6.72
CA ILE A 401 -5.95 -1.91 5.60
C ILE A 401 -6.73 -2.20 4.30
N VAL A 402 -6.82 -1.22 3.40
CA VAL A 402 -7.43 -1.41 2.08
C VAL A 402 -6.44 -2.04 1.12
N GLU A 403 -6.68 -3.30 0.77
CA GLU A 403 -5.83 -4.09 -0.14
C GLU A 403 -6.48 -4.35 -1.49
N GLU A 404 -7.81 -4.41 -1.58
CA GLU A 404 -8.55 -4.46 -2.85
C GLU A 404 -9.46 -3.25 -3.04
N ARG A 405 -9.74 -2.96 -4.30
CA ARG A 405 -10.71 -1.93 -4.73
C ARG A 405 -10.56 -0.57 -4.02
N PRO A 406 -9.36 0.03 -3.95
CA PRO A 406 -9.18 1.31 -3.29
C PRO A 406 -10.00 2.42 -3.95
N LEU A 407 -10.16 3.53 -3.22
CA LEU A 407 -10.79 4.74 -3.75
C LEU A 407 -9.74 5.58 -4.49
N ALA A 408 -10.09 6.05 -5.69
CA ALA A 408 -9.30 6.99 -6.48
C ALA A 408 -10.10 8.25 -6.80
N MET A 409 -9.38 9.35 -6.96
CA MET A 409 -9.93 10.68 -7.26
C MET A 409 -9.19 11.29 -8.45
N ILE A 410 -9.92 12.04 -9.28
CA ILE A 410 -9.34 12.89 -10.31
C ILE A 410 -8.98 14.23 -9.67
N ASP A 411 -7.76 14.71 -9.88
CA ASP A 411 -7.41 16.10 -9.54
C ASP A 411 -8.25 17.03 -10.40
N VAL A 412 -9.20 17.74 -9.80
CA VAL A 412 -10.17 18.56 -10.54
C VAL A 412 -9.51 19.65 -11.39
N LYS A 413 -8.28 20.08 -11.06
CA LYS A 413 -7.50 21.02 -11.88
C LYS A 413 -7.12 20.47 -13.26
N SER A 414 -7.25 19.16 -13.43
CA SER A 414 -6.98 18.44 -14.67
C SER A 414 -8.25 18.14 -15.48
N CYS A 415 -9.42 18.47 -14.93
CA CYS A 415 -10.71 18.38 -15.59
C CYS A 415 -11.08 19.71 -16.24
N LYS A 416 -11.95 19.62 -17.22
CA LYS A 416 -12.74 20.71 -17.76
C LYS A 416 -14.18 20.58 -17.28
N ASP A 417 -14.92 21.68 -17.29
CA ASP A 417 -16.34 21.66 -16.89
C ASP A 417 -17.17 20.73 -17.80
N GLU A 418 -16.83 20.66 -19.09
CA GLU A 418 -17.47 19.77 -20.08
C GLU A 418 -17.22 18.28 -19.83
N ASP A 419 -16.27 17.92 -18.97
CA ASP A 419 -16.02 16.52 -18.62
C ASP A 419 -17.14 15.96 -17.73
N PHE A 420 -17.86 16.83 -17.00
CA PHE A 420 -18.96 16.46 -16.10
C PHE A 420 -20.32 16.65 -16.79
N PHE A 421 -21.16 15.62 -16.77
CA PHE A 421 -22.54 15.73 -17.26
C PHE A 421 -23.51 14.89 -16.43
N LYS A 422 -24.79 15.20 -16.55
CA LYS A 422 -25.82 14.75 -15.62
C LYS A 422 -26.17 13.28 -15.86
N LEU A 423 -26.19 12.53 -14.76
CA LEU A 423 -26.84 11.23 -14.65
C LEU A 423 -28.14 11.42 -13.88
N HIS A 424 -29.26 11.10 -14.51
CA HIS A 424 -30.58 11.12 -13.89
C HIS A 424 -30.86 9.77 -13.21
N LEU A 425 -31.09 9.83 -11.90
CA LEU A 425 -31.33 8.65 -11.07
C LEU A 425 -32.82 8.54 -10.76
N HIS A 426 -33.45 7.42 -11.12
CA HIS A 426 -34.86 7.19 -10.91
C HIS A 426 -35.08 6.12 -9.84
N TYR A 427 -35.63 6.53 -8.70
CA TYR A 427 -36.13 5.65 -7.64
C TYR A 427 -37.66 5.55 -7.72
N ARG A 428 -38.28 4.59 -7.05
CA ARG A 428 -39.74 4.43 -7.06
C ARG A 428 -40.47 5.66 -6.49
N ASP A 429 -39.82 6.33 -5.54
CA ASP A 429 -40.39 7.38 -4.70
C ASP A 429 -39.79 8.77 -4.95
N ARG A 430 -38.69 8.86 -5.70
CA ARG A 430 -38.00 10.12 -5.98
C ARG A 430 -37.08 10.04 -7.20
N ASP A 431 -36.78 11.22 -7.75
CA ASP A 431 -35.68 11.39 -8.70
C ASP A 431 -34.46 12.00 -8.00
N GLY A 432 -33.28 11.69 -8.52
CA GLY A 432 -31.99 12.22 -8.11
C GLY A 432 -31.13 12.60 -9.31
N GLU A 433 -30.05 13.32 -9.06
CA GLU A 433 -29.12 13.73 -10.11
C GLU A 433 -27.69 13.75 -9.55
N ASN A 434 -26.81 13.02 -10.24
CA ASN A 434 -25.37 12.99 -9.99
C ASN A 434 -24.64 13.48 -11.23
N TYR A 435 -23.34 13.79 -11.10
CA TYR A 435 -22.49 13.87 -12.29
C TYR A 435 -21.86 12.51 -12.58
N VAL A 436 -21.82 12.16 -13.86
CA VAL A 436 -20.88 11.19 -14.42
C VAL A 436 -19.86 11.95 -15.27
N LEU A 437 -18.73 11.30 -15.55
CA LEU A 437 -17.68 11.92 -16.35
C LEU A 437 -17.51 11.19 -17.68
N GLN A 438 -17.22 11.98 -18.71
CA GLN A 438 -16.62 11.48 -19.95
C GLN A 438 -15.11 11.44 -19.81
N HIS A 439 -14.45 10.59 -20.59
CA HIS A 439 -12.99 10.49 -20.54
C HIS A 439 -12.32 11.71 -21.19
N SER A 440 -11.25 12.18 -20.57
CA SER A 440 -10.31 13.16 -21.13
C SER A 440 -8.88 12.72 -20.84
N ASP A 441 -7.99 12.83 -21.83
CA ASP A 441 -6.56 12.52 -21.69
C ASP A 441 -5.85 13.44 -20.67
N THR A 442 -6.48 14.55 -20.28
CA THR A 442 -5.93 15.45 -19.26
C THR A 442 -6.13 14.95 -17.85
N HIS A 443 -7.07 14.01 -17.61
CA HIS A 443 -7.41 13.52 -16.29
C HIS A 443 -6.21 12.93 -15.55
N LYS A 444 -5.91 13.50 -14.37
CA LYS A 444 -4.88 13.00 -13.45
C LYS A 444 -5.51 12.27 -12.29
N TRP A 445 -5.39 10.96 -12.30
CA TRP A 445 -5.89 10.10 -11.24
C TRP A 445 -4.89 9.91 -10.11
N TRP A 446 -5.42 9.98 -8.89
CA TRP A 446 -4.68 9.79 -7.65
C TRP A 446 -5.40 8.79 -6.75
N TYR A 447 -4.62 7.92 -6.12
CA TYR A 447 -5.12 7.00 -5.11
C TYR A 447 -4.06 6.79 -4.03
N PHE A 448 -4.48 6.26 -2.88
CA PHE A 448 -3.62 6.08 -1.72
C PHE A 448 -3.56 4.58 -1.38
N PRO A 449 -2.58 3.83 -1.94
CA PRO A 449 -2.51 2.38 -1.76
C PRO A 449 -2.31 2.02 -0.29
N LYS A 450 -2.94 0.94 0.17
CA LYS A 450 -2.80 0.43 1.55
C LYS A 450 -3.17 1.47 2.63
N MET A 451 -4.19 2.28 2.39
CA MET A 451 -4.73 3.19 3.43
C MET A 451 -5.17 2.41 4.67
N THR A 452 -4.83 2.92 5.84
CA THR A 452 -5.10 2.30 7.14
C THR A 452 -6.35 2.89 7.80
N PRO A 453 -6.94 2.21 8.81
CA PRO A 453 -8.01 2.77 9.62
C PRO A 453 -7.63 4.00 10.46
N GLU A 454 -6.39 4.50 10.40
CA GLU A 454 -6.01 5.78 11.05
C GLU A 454 -6.05 6.97 10.08
N GLN A 455 -6.52 6.76 8.85
CA GLN A 455 -6.52 7.77 7.78
C GLN A 455 -7.94 8.00 7.25
N ILE A 456 -8.17 9.18 6.67
CA ILE A 456 -9.40 9.55 5.96
C ILE A 456 -9.10 10.36 4.70
N ILE A 457 -10.02 10.28 3.73
CA ILE A 457 -10.07 11.16 2.56
C ILE A 457 -11.30 12.05 2.71
N LEU A 458 -11.11 13.36 2.56
CA LEU A 458 -12.19 14.32 2.34
C LEU A 458 -12.40 14.49 0.85
N LEU A 459 -13.64 14.33 0.39
CA LEU A 459 -14.06 14.52 -0.99
C LEU A 459 -15.06 15.67 -1.04
N LYS A 460 -14.77 16.70 -1.83
CA LYS A 460 -15.74 17.78 -2.05
C LYS A 460 -16.64 17.42 -3.21
N THR A 461 -17.86 17.02 -2.88
CA THR A 461 -18.86 16.58 -3.86
C THR A 461 -19.81 17.70 -4.29
N PHE A 462 -19.83 18.83 -3.58
CA PHE A 462 -20.49 20.07 -4.00
C PHE A 462 -19.90 21.30 -3.29
N GLU A 463 -19.94 22.45 -3.95
CA GLU A 463 -19.62 23.79 -3.41
C GLU A 463 -20.49 24.84 -4.07
N SER A 464 -21.10 25.71 -3.23
CA SER A 464 -21.97 26.79 -3.69
C SER A 464 -21.19 27.94 -4.33
N GLU A 465 -19.96 28.20 -3.88
CA GLU A 465 -19.14 29.30 -4.39
C GLU A 465 -18.45 28.97 -5.72
N GLY A 466 -18.51 29.92 -6.65
CA GLY A 466 -17.92 29.85 -7.99
C GLY A 466 -16.68 30.71 -8.17
N ASP A 467 -15.91 30.96 -7.11
CA ASP A 467 -14.78 31.91 -7.09
C ASP A 467 -13.42 31.28 -7.48
N GLY A 468 -13.46 30.16 -8.21
CA GLY A 468 -12.28 29.44 -8.69
C GLY A 468 -11.80 28.32 -7.77
N ARG A 469 -12.41 28.13 -6.59
CA ARG A 469 -12.17 26.92 -5.79
C ARG A 469 -12.76 25.68 -6.47
N ALA A 470 -12.19 24.53 -6.17
CA ALA A 470 -12.75 23.23 -6.53
C ALA A 470 -14.19 23.13 -6.03
N ARG A 471 -15.11 22.71 -6.92
CA ARG A 471 -16.53 22.55 -6.59
C ARG A 471 -17.02 21.11 -6.55
N PHE A 472 -16.35 20.25 -7.30
CA PHE A 472 -16.70 18.85 -7.48
C PHE A 472 -15.42 18.02 -7.50
N VAL A 473 -15.54 16.70 -7.32
CA VAL A 473 -14.43 15.76 -7.49
C VAL A 473 -14.94 14.49 -8.14
N GLY A 474 -14.42 14.18 -9.32
CA GLY A 474 -14.63 12.89 -9.97
C GLY A 474 -13.89 11.80 -9.20
N HIS A 475 -14.57 10.71 -8.86
CA HIS A 475 -13.97 9.61 -8.10
C HIS A 475 -14.59 8.27 -8.48
N SER A 476 -13.86 7.19 -8.18
CA SER A 476 -14.29 5.81 -8.43
C SER A 476 -13.51 4.84 -7.54
N ALA A 477 -14.10 3.70 -7.21
CA ALA A 477 -13.31 2.52 -6.91
C ALA A 477 -12.72 1.95 -8.21
N PHE A 478 -11.59 1.25 -8.12
CA PHE A 478 -10.98 0.61 -9.29
C PHE A 478 -10.32 -0.72 -8.91
N VAL A 479 -10.10 -1.61 -9.87
CA VAL A 479 -9.35 -2.84 -9.62
C VAL A 479 -7.87 -2.49 -9.61
N ASP A 480 -7.23 -2.52 -8.45
CA ASP A 480 -5.79 -2.34 -8.36
C ASP A 480 -5.11 -3.63 -8.86
N PRO A 481 -4.36 -3.58 -9.98
CA PRO A 481 -3.70 -4.77 -10.53
C PRO A 481 -2.59 -5.29 -9.60
N THR A 482 -2.23 -4.54 -8.56
CA THR A 482 -1.24 -4.95 -7.54
C THR A 482 -1.88 -5.61 -6.33
N SER A 483 -3.21 -5.64 -6.24
CA SER A 483 -3.92 -6.43 -5.21
C SER A 483 -3.58 -7.92 -5.35
N LEU A 484 -3.36 -8.59 -4.23
CA LEU A 484 -3.21 -10.04 -4.21
C LEU A 484 -4.54 -10.72 -4.58
N GLU A 485 -4.46 -11.91 -5.17
CA GLU A 485 -5.64 -12.69 -5.58
C GLU A 485 -6.55 -13.04 -4.39
N ASP A 486 -5.97 -13.20 -3.20
CA ASP A 486 -6.63 -13.48 -1.93
C ASP A 486 -6.77 -12.24 -1.02
N ALA A 487 -6.60 -11.03 -1.56
CA ALA A 487 -6.72 -9.79 -0.80
C ALA A 487 -8.09 -9.72 -0.09
N PRO A 488 -8.13 -9.37 1.21
CA PRO A 488 -9.38 -9.29 1.94
C PRO A 488 -10.27 -8.18 1.36
N PRO A 489 -11.59 -8.39 1.25
CA PRO A 489 -12.50 -7.38 0.75
C PRO A 489 -12.38 -6.06 1.50
N ARG A 490 -12.45 -4.95 0.73
CA ARG A 490 -12.38 -3.61 1.30
C ARG A 490 -13.46 -3.39 2.35
N GLU A 491 -13.03 -3.04 3.56
CA GLU A 491 -13.91 -2.54 4.60
C GLU A 491 -13.76 -1.02 4.74
N SER A 492 -14.85 -0.28 4.56
CA SER A 492 -14.82 1.19 4.57
C SER A 492 -16.15 1.79 4.97
N ILE A 493 -16.12 2.98 5.57
CA ILE A 493 -17.28 3.84 5.78
C ILE A 493 -17.13 5.12 4.95
N GLU A 494 -18.27 5.60 4.45
CA GLU A 494 -18.39 6.89 3.79
C GLU A 494 -19.49 7.69 4.50
N ILE A 495 -19.11 8.79 5.15
CA ILE A 495 -20.03 9.70 5.84
C ILE A 495 -20.32 10.88 4.92
N ARG A 496 -21.60 11.14 4.64
CA ARG A 496 -22.02 12.28 3.81
C ARG A 496 -22.42 13.45 4.69
N THR A 497 -21.76 14.58 4.47
CA THR A 497 -21.95 15.78 5.29
C THR A 497 -22.24 17.03 4.47
N ILE A 498 -22.92 17.98 5.10
CA ILE A 498 -23.10 19.35 4.60
C ILE A 498 -22.44 20.30 5.60
N CYS A 499 -21.45 21.05 5.14
CA CYS A 499 -20.74 22.07 5.88
C CYS A 499 -21.31 23.46 5.52
N PHE A 500 -21.71 24.21 6.53
CA PHE A 500 -22.18 25.60 6.42
C PHE A 500 -21.15 26.53 7.08
N PHE A 501 -20.76 27.60 6.40
CA PHE A 501 -19.68 28.50 6.81
C PHE A 501 -20.15 29.88 7.25
#